data_AF-Q8L2Y2-F1
#
_entry.id   AF-Q8L2Y2-F1
#
_cell.length_a   1.000
_cell.length_b   1.000
_cell.length_c   1.000
_cell.angle_alpha   90.00
_cell.angle_beta   90.00
_cell.angle_gamma   90.00
#
_symmetry.space_group_name_H-M   'P 1'
#
loop_
_entity.id
_entity.type
_entity.pdbx_description
1 polymer ?
#
loop_
_entity_poly.entity_id
_entity_poly.type
_entity_poly.pdbx_seq_one_letter_code
_entity_poly.pdbx_strand_id
1 'polypeptide(L)'
;MGIQTPNGFNLDNSGKRIIVDPVTRIEGHMRVEVNVDADNVIRNAVSTGTMWRGIEVILKNRDPRDAWAFTERICGICTGTHALTSVRAVENALGITIPENANSIRNLMQLALQVHDHVVHFYHLHALDWVDIVSALSADPRATSTLAQSISSWPLSSPGYFKDLQTRLKKFVESGQLGPFKNGYW
;
A
#
# COMPACT_ATOMS: atom_id res chain seq x y z
N MET A 1 20.46 19.53 20.71
CA MET A 1 21.73 19.62 19.96
C MET A 1 21.48 18.83 18.69
N GLY A 2 21.37 19.51 17.55
CA GLY A 2 20.93 18.85 16.31
C GLY A 2 21.95 17.82 15.83
N ILE A 3 21.48 16.73 15.23
CA ILE A 3 22.33 15.73 14.60
C ILE A 3 22.28 16.00 13.09
N GLN A 4 23.42 16.37 12.51
CA GLN A 4 23.53 16.46 11.05
C GLN A 4 23.75 15.06 10.48
N THR A 5 22.90 14.66 9.54
CA THR A 5 23.00 13.36 8.86
C THR A 5 23.93 13.45 7.64
N PRO A 6 24.52 12.32 7.21
CA PRO A 6 25.37 12.28 6.01
C PRO A 6 24.64 12.72 4.73
N ASN A 7 23.31 12.61 4.68
CA ASN A 7 22.47 13.05 3.56
C ASN A 7 21.94 14.49 3.70
N GLY A 8 22.52 15.30 4.60
CA GLY A 8 22.30 16.75 4.65
C GLY A 8 21.09 17.22 5.45
N PHE A 9 20.45 16.35 6.25
CA PHE A 9 19.36 16.75 7.14
C PHE A 9 19.90 17.12 8.52
N ASN A 10 19.33 18.16 9.12
CA ASN A 10 19.58 18.52 10.51
C ASN A 10 18.42 18.00 11.36
N LEU A 11 18.64 16.90 12.07
CA LEU A 11 17.63 16.30 12.93
C LEU A 11 17.54 17.07 14.24
N ASP A 12 16.34 17.47 14.61
CA ASP A 12 16.03 18.06 15.91
C ASP A 12 14.89 17.31 16.58
N ASN A 13 15.17 16.73 17.75
CA ASN A 13 14.19 15.99 18.57
C ASN A 13 13.53 16.87 19.65
N SER A 14 13.75 18.19 19.62
CA SER A 14 13.01 19.16 20.42
C SER A 14 11.58 19.36 19.89
N GLY A 15 10.85 20.35 20.39
CA GLY A 15 9.50 20.67 19.93
C GLY A 15 8.43 19.65 20.32
N LYS A 16 7.28 19.70 19.63
CA LYS A 16 6.13 18.84 19.94
C LYS A 16 6.32 17.48 19.30
N ARG A 17 6.16 16.42 20.09
CA ARG A 17 6.16 15.03 19.60
C ARG A 17 4.75 14.63 19.15
N ILE A 18 4.63 14.11 17.94
CA ILE A 18 3.40 13.55 17.37
C ILE A 18 3.65 12.07 17.07
N ILE A 19 2.67 11.23 17.39
CA ILE A 19 2.76 9.78 17.27
C ILE A 19 1.60 9.30 16.42
N VAL A 20 1.91 8.48 15.41
CA VAL A 20 0.94 7.75 14.58
C VAL A 20 1.16 6.27 14.81
N ASP A 21 0.31 5.69 15.65
CA ASP A 21 0.34 4.27 16.02
C ASP A 21 -1.09 3.82 16.37
N PRO A 22 -1.75 3.03 15.50
CA PRO A 22 -1.20 2.39 14.30
C PRO A 22 -1.08 3.34 13.10
N VAL A 23 -0.09 3.08 12.23
CA VAL A 23 -0.16 3.53 10.83
C VAL A 23 -1.11 2.58 10.08
N THR A 24 -2.24 3.09 9.61
CA THR A 24 -3.27 2.30 8.91
C THR A 24 -3.11 2.35 7.39
N ARG A 25 -3.87 1.52 6.65
CA ARG A 25 -3.82 1.41 5.17
C ARG A 25 -2.45 1.01 4.62
N ILE A 26 -1.70 0.23 5.41
CA ILE A 26 -0.47 -0.46 5.02
C ILE A 26 -0.60 -1.95 5.30
N GLU A 27 0.33 -2.76 4.79
CA GLU A 27 0.51 -4.13 5.25
C GLU A 27 1.30 -4.14 6.57
N GLY A 28 0.93 -5.05 7.47
CA GLY A 28 1.68 -5.28 8.72
C GLY A 28 1.50 -4.20 9.78
N HIS A 29 2.57 -3.96 10.54
CA HIS A 29 2.56 -3.12 11.74
C HIS A 29 3.71 -2.11 11.73
N MET A 30 3.34 -0.83 11.78
CA MET A 30 4.29 0.28 11.81
C MET A 30 3.83 1.34 12.81
N ARG A 31 4.82 1.91 13.48
CA ARG A 31 4.71 3.11 14.31
C ARG A 31 5.59 4.20 13.71
N VAL A 32 5.03 5.39 13.53
CA VAL A 32 5.77 6.57 13.10
C VAL A 32 5.69 7.63 14.19
N GLU A 33 6.83 8.22 14.50
CA GLU A 33 6.91 9.34 15.43
C GLU A 33 7.65 10.50 14.79
N VAL A 34 7.16 11.72 15.03
CA VAL A 34 7.79 12.92 14.51
C VAL A 34 7.91 13.99 15.59
N ASN A 35 8.94 14.81 15.47
CA ASN A 35 9.04 16.07 16.17
C ASN A 35 8.73 17.21 15.21
N VAL A 36 7.82 18.09 15.60
CA VAL A 36 7.48 19.30 14.84
C VAL A 36 7.92 20.55 15.60
N ASP A 37 8.42 21.53 14.85
CA ASP A 37 8.76 22.84 15.39
C ASP A 37 7.53 23.74 15.58
N ALA A 38 7.77 25.01 15.95
CA ALA A 38 6.71 25.99 16.15
C ALA A 38 5.92 26.33 14.86
N ASP A 39 6.50 26.08 13.69
CA ASP A 39 5.89 26.31 12.37
C ASP A 39 5.21 25.05 11.81
N ASN A 40 5.05 24.01 12.63
CA ASN A 40 4.51 22.69 12.28
C ASN A 40 5.34 21.93 11.22
N VAL A 41 6.62 22.24 11.07
CA VAL A 41 7.52 21.51 10.15
C VAL A 41 8.14 20.33 10.89
N ILE A 42 8.10 19.15 10.28
CA ILE A 42 8.78 17.95 10.80
C ILE A 42 10.30 18.17 10.77
N ARG A 43 10.94 18.09 11.94
CA ARG A 43 12.41 18.22 12.11
C ARG A 43 13.10 16.92 12.48
N ASN A 44 12.34 15.91 12.89
CA ASN A 44 12.82 14.56 13.13
C ASN A 44 11.68 13.57 12.84
N ALA A 45 12.03 12.42 12.28
CA ALA A 45 11.10 11.33 11.99
C ALA A 45 11.72 9.99 12.36
N VAL A 46 10.95 9.14 13.03
CA VAL A 46 11.35 7.82 13.51
C VAL A 46 10.41 6.78 12.91
N SER A 47 10.97 5.81 12.20
CA SER A 47 10.25 4.68 11.62
C SER A 47 10.51 3.43 12.46
N THR A 48 9.45 2.83 13.00
CA THR A 48 9.55 1.63 13.84
C THR A 48 8.66 0.53 13.26
N GLY A 49 9.28 -0.56 12.80
CA GLY A 49 8.57 -1.81 12.50
C GLY A 49 8.19 -2.50 13.81
N THR A 50 6.90 -2.74 14.04
CA THR A 50 6.39 -3.25 15.32
C THR A 50 6.01 -4.73 15.28
N MET A 51 6.59 -5.49 14.33
CA MET A 51 6.36 -6.93 14.20
C MET A 51 7.61 -7.70 13.73
N TRP A 52 7.68 -8.98 14.09
CA TRP A 52 8.69 -9.92 13.59
C TRP A 52 8.16 -11.36 13.65
N ARG A 53 8.55 -12.20 12.69
CA ARG A 53 8.17 -13.63 12.64
C ARG A 53 9.35 -14.59 12.49
N GLY A 54 10.53 -14.12 12.06
CA GLY A 54 11.74 -14.94 12.02
C GLY A 54 11.80 -16.02 10.94
N ILE A 55 11.26 -15.78 9.74
CA ILE A 55 11.29 -16.76 8.63
C ILE A 55 12.72 -17.22 8.30
N GLU A 56 13.71 -16.33 8.41
CA GLU A 56 15.14 -16.66 8.21
C GLU A 56 15.64 -17.73 9.17
N VAL A 57 15.20 -17.68 10.43
CA VAL A 57 15.55 -18.69 11.45
C VAL A 57 14.82 -19.99 11.17
N ILE A 58 13.53 -19.90 10.83
CA ILE A 58 12.66 -21.06 10.54
C ILE A 58 13.19 -21.88 9.35
N LEU A 59 13.81 -21.23 8.36
CA LEU A 59 14.34 -21.87 7.16
C LEU A 59 15.65 -22.65 7.38
N LYS A 60 16.35 -22.45 8.50
CA LYS A 60 17.60 -23.16 8.77
C LYS A 60 17.38 -24.67 8.72
N ASN A 61 18.28 -25.37 8.02
CA ASN A 61 18.28 -26.84 7.86
C ASN A 61 17.03 -27.43 7.20
N ARG A 62 16.20 -26.62 6.53
CA ARG A 62 15.12 -27.13 5.67
C ARG A 62 15.65 -27.50 4.29
N ASP A 63 14.92 -28.38 3.61
CA ASP A 63 15.22 -28.68 2.22
C ASP A 63 15.08 -27.41 1.36
N PRO A 64 16.09 -27.03 0.55
CA PRO A 64 16.00 -25.86 -0.31
C PRO A 64 14.80 -25.90 -1.27
N ARG A 65 14.30 -27.08 -1.64
CA ARG A 65 13.14 -27.25 -2.51
C ARG A 65 11.83 -26.79 -1.86
N ASP A 66 11.77 -26.76 -0.53
CA ASP A 66 10.59 -26.32 0.22
C ASP A 66 10.63 -24.83 0.56
N ALA A 67 11.78 -24.17 0.44
CA ALA A 67 12.01 -22.81 0.93
C ALA A 67 11.05 -21.77 0.32
N TRP A 68 10.64 -21.95 -0.93
CA TRP A 68 9.72 -21.03 -1.61
C TRP A 68 8.35 -20.99 -0.93
N ALA A 69 7.86 -22.14 -0.44
CA ALA A 69 6.55 -22.22 0.20
C ALA A 69 6.53 -21.51 1.55
N PHE A 70 7.64 -21.56 2.30
CA PHE A 70 7.81 -20.84 3.57
C PHE A 70 7.97 -19.34 3.33
N THR A 71 8.85 -18.94 2.42
CA THR A 71 9.12 -17.53 2.11
C THR A 71 7.93 -16.84 1.45
N GLU A 72 7.09 -17.55 0.71
CA GLU A 72 5.83 -16.99 0.18
C GLU A 72 4.94 -16.42 1.29
N ARG A 73 4.97 -17.02 2.49
CA ARG A 73 4.18 -16.55 3.64
C ARG A 73 4.82 -15.36 4.34
N ILE A 74 5.92 -14.78 3.82
CA ILE A 74 6.44 -13.50 4.30
C ILE A 74 5.41 -12.39 4.05
N CYS A 75 4.70 -12.37 2.93
CA CYS A 75 3.70 -11.34 2.68
C CYS A 75 2.59 -11.84 1.76
N GLY A 76 1.34 -11.59 2.15
CA GLY A 76 0.16 -11.94 1.36
C GLY A 76 -0.27 -10.86 0.36
N ILE A 77 0.28 -9.65 0.45
CA ILE A 77 0.01 -8.56 -0.51
C ILE A 77 0.90 -8.73 -1.74
N CYS A 78 2.23 -8.69 -1.57
CA CYS A 78 3.18 -8.99 -2.64
C CYS A 78 3.36 -10.51 -2.86
N THR A 79 2.23 -11.23 -2.91
CA THR A 79 2.16 -12.69 -2.90
C THR A 79 2.89 -13.31 -4.09
N GLY A 80 3.65 -14.39 -3.85
CA GLY A 80 4.41 -15.09 -4.88
C GLY A 80 5.76 -14.48 -5.23
N THR A 81 6.03 -13.20 -4.98
CA THR A 81 7.34 -12.61 -5.32
C THR A 81 8.48 -13.17 -4.47
N HIS A 82 8.21 -13.47 -3.19
CA HIS A 82 9.15 -14.17 -2.31
C HIS A 82 9.39 -15.61 -2.76
N ALA A 83 8.35 -16.32 -3.22
CA ALA A 83 8.48 -17.66 -3.79
C ALA A 83 9.35 -17.64 -5.05
N LEU A 84 9.08 -16.72 -5.97
CA LEU A 84 9.86 -16.55 -7.20
C LEU A 84 11.33 -16.25 -6.90
N THR A 85 11.59 -15.39 -5.92
CA THR A 85 12.96 -15.06 -5.49
C THR A 85 13.64 -16.28 -4.86
N SER A 86 12.92 -17.06 -4.04
CA SER A 86 13.43 -18.27 -3.42
C SER A 86 13.81 -19.34 -4.44
N VAL A 87 12.97 -19.61 -5.44
CA VAL A 87 13.31 -20.61 -6.48
C VAL A 87 14.50 -20.14 -7.31
N ARG A 88 14.58 -18.85 -7.66
CA ARG A 88 15.73 -18.28 -8.38
C ARG A 88 17.03 -18.40 -7.57
N ALA A 89 16.98 -18.17 -6.26
CA ALA A 89 18.14 -18.30 -5.39
C ALA A 89 18.65 -19.75 -5.32
N VAL A 90 17.75 -20.72 -5.16
CA VAL A 90 18.10 -22.15 -5.13
C VAL A 90 18.60 -22.63 -6.49
N GLU A 91 17.96 -22.24 -7.58
CA GLU A 91 18.38 -22.55 -8.94
C GLU A 91 19.78 -21.99 -9.22
N ASN A 92 20.05 -20.74 -8.81
CA ASN A 92 21.37 -20.14 -8.94
C ASN A 92 22.44 -20.90 -8.15
N ALA A 93 22.17 -21.25 -6.89
CA ALA A 93 23.11 -21.99 -6.04
C ALA A 93 23.45 -23.38 -6.58
N LEU A 94 22.51 -24.03 -7.28
CA LEU A 94 22.68 -25.37 -7.86
C LEU A 94 23.04 -25.37 -9.35
N GLY A 95 23.19 -24.20 -9.99
CA GLY A 95 23.48 -24.08 -11.42
C GLY A 95 22.36 -24.59 -12.33
N ILE A 96 21.10 -24.52 -11.89
CA ILE A 96 19.95 -25.00 -12.66
C ILE A 96 19.52 -23.94 -13.69
N THR A 97 19.40 -24.35 -14.94
CA THR A 97 18.80 -23.54 -16.01
C THR A 97 17.39 -24.07 -16.29
N ILE A 98 16.38 -23.22 -16.16
CA ILE A 98 14.98 -23.57 -16.41
C ILE A 98 14.62 -23.48 -17.90
N PRO A 99 13.63 -24.24 -18.40
CA PRO A 99 13.15 -24.09 -19.77
C PRO A 99 12.44 -22.75 -19.97
N GLU A 100 12.45 -22.23 -21.20
CA GLU A 100 11.87 -20.92 -21.54
C GLU A 100 10.40 -20.80 -21.14
N ASN A 101 9.60 -21.86 -21.33
CA ASN A 101 8.19 -21.84 -20.94
C ASN A 101 8.01 -21.61 -19.43
N ALA A 102 8.90 -22.14 -18.58
CA ALA A 102 8.85 -21.90 -17.15
C ALA A 102 9.24 -20.46 -16.80
N ASN A 103 10.27 -19.91 -17.45
CA ASN A 103 10.64 -18.50 -17.31
C ASN A 103 9.47 -17.57 -17.70
N SER A 104 8.88 -17.82 -18.87
CA SER A 104 7.74 -17.05 -19.40
C SER A 104 6.54 -17.08 -18.44
N ILE A 105 6.15 -18.26 -17.93
CA ILE A 105 5.05 -18.37 -16.96
C ILE A 105 5.37 -17.61 -15.66
N ARG A 106 6.59 -17.73 -15.12
CA ARG A 106 7.00 -16.99 -13.91
C ARG A 106 6.94 -15.47 -14.12
N ASN A 107 7.34 -14.99 -15.29
CA ASN A 107 7.26 -13.57 -15.64
C ASN A 107 5.80 -13.11 -15.75
N LEU A 108 4.92 -13.89 -16.37
CA LEU A 108 3.48 -13.60 -16.41
C LEU A 108 2.87 -13.51 -15.01
N MET A 109 3.21 -14.44 -14.12
CA MET A 109 2.74 -14.43 -12.73
C MET A 109 3.23 -13.19 -11.97
N GLN A 110 4.51 -12.81 -12.12
CA GLN A 110 5.06 -11.62 -11.47
C GLN A 110 4.42 -10.33 -12.03
N LEU A 111 4.16 -10.25 -13.34
CA LEU A 111 3.48 -9.12 -13.95
C LEU A 111 2.01 -9.02 -13.50
N ALA A 112 1.32 -10.16 -13.38
CA ALA A 112 -0.03 -10.20 -12.83
C ALA A 112 -0.07 -9.67 -11.39
N LEU A 113 0.92 -10.05 -10.57
CA LEU A 113 1.09 -9.49 -9.23
C LEU A 113 1.28 -7.97 -9.28
N GLN A 114 2.21 -7.46 -10.09
CA GLN A 114 2.48 -6.02 -10.18
C GLN A 114 1.21 -5.21 -10.50
N VAL A 115 0.44 -5.67 -11.49
CA VAL A 115 -0.81 -4.99 -11.87
C VAL A 115 -1.83 -5.03 -10.72
N HIS A 116 -2.02 -6.19 -10.10
CA HIS A 116 -2.95 -6.33 -8.98
C HIS A 116 -2.54 -5.44 -7.79
N ASP A 117 -1.29 -5.58 -7.35
CA ASP A 117 -0.73 -4.88 -6.18
C ASP A 117 -0.83 -3.36 -6.36
N HIS A 118 -0.38 -2.84 -7.51
CA HIS A 118 -0.40 -1.39 -7.76
C HIS A 118 -1.81 -0.81 -7.86
N VAL A 119 -2.75 -1.49 -8.51
CA VAL A 119 -4.14 -1.02 -8.61
C VAL A 119 -4.81 -1.03 -7.23
N VAL A 120 -4.62 -2.10 -6.45
CA VAL A 120 -5.16 -2.19 -5.09
C VAL A 120 -4.53 -1.15 -4.17
N HIS A 121 -3.21 -0.97 -4.22
CA HIS A 121 -2.51 0.05 -3.45
C HIS A 121 -3.05 1.44 -3.77
N PHE A 122 -3.14 1.80 -5.05
CA PHE A 122 -3.61 3.12 -5.45
C PHE A 122 -5.01 3.42 -4.90
N TYR A 123 -5.99 2.54 -5.15
CA TYR A 123 -7.39 2.83 -4.81
C TYR A 123 -7.75 2.55 -3.34
N HIS A 124 -7.29 1.44 -2.78
CA HIS A 124 -7.76 0.98 -1.47
C HIS A 124 -6.85 1.41 -0.31
N LEU A 125 -5.56 1.65 -0.58
CA LEU A 125 -4.60 2.04 0.44
C LEU A 125 -4.29 3.53 0.37
N HIS A 126 -4.07 4.10 -0.82
CA HIS A 126 -3.50 5.45 -0.94
C HIS A 126 -4.53 6.53 -1.30
N ALA A 127 -5.57 6.22 -2.08
CA ALA A 127 -6.48 7.25 -2.62
C ALA A 127 -7.15 8.12 -1.56
N LEU A 128 -7.41 7.59 -0.36
CA LEU A 128 -8.08 8.35 0.72
C LEU A 128 -7.19 9.41 1.38
N ASP A 129 -5.91 9.51 1.00
CA ASP A 129 -5.06 10.65 1.33
C ASP A 129 -5.28 11.84 0.37
N TRP A 130 -5.92 11.59 -0.78
CA TRP A 130 -6.10 12.55 -1.86
C TRP A 130 -7.57 12.85 -2.16
N VAL A 131 -8.47 11.92 -1.83
CA VAL A 131 -9.90 11.97 -2.16
C VAL A 131 -10.72 12.09 -0.89
N ASP A 132 -11.37 13.23 -0.70
CA ASP A 132 -12.42 13.41 0.29
C ASP A 132 -13.74 12.80 -0.21
N ILE A 133 -14.19 11.74 0.47
CA ILE A 133 -15.42 11.03 0.12
C ILE A 133 -16.69 11.80 0.50
N VAL A 134 -16.62 12.69 1.50
CA VAL A 134 -17.78 13.44 1.98
C VAL A 134 -18.05 14.57 0.99
N SER A 135 -17.01 15.23 0.47
CA SER A 135 -17.12 16.17 -0.64
C SER A 135 -17.83 15.56 -1.86
N ALA A 136 -17.59 14.27 -2.16
CA ALA A 136 -18.24 13.58 -3.27
C ALA A 136 -19.78 13.50 -3.16
N LEU A 137 -20.36 13.64 -1.96
CA LEU A 137 -21.81 13.71 -1.76
C LEU A 137 -22.45 14.96 -2.39
N SER A 138 -21.66 16.00 -2.61
CA SER A 138 -22.11 17.29 -3.16
C SER A 138 -21.85 17.46 -4.66
N ALA A 139 -21.14 16.52 -5.31
CA ALA A 139 -20.77 16.63 -6.72
C ALA A 139 -22.00 16.61 -7.66
N ASP A 140 -21.94 17.34 -8.78
CA ASP A 140 -22.93 17.23 -9.86
C ASP A 140 -22.59 16.03 -10.77
N PRO A 141 -23.44 14.99 -10.84
CA PRO A 141 -23.19 13.82 -11.68
C PRO A 141 -22.99 14.13 -13.17
N ARG A 142 -23.58 15.20 -13.70
CA ARG A 142 -23.36 15.61 -15.10
C ARG A 142 -21.97 16.17 -15.28
N ALA A 143 -21.54 17.09 -14.43
CA ALA A 143 -20.18 17.61 -14.43
C ALA A 143 -19.14 16.49 -14.21
N THR A 144 -19.38 15.56 -13.29
CA THR A 144 -18.52 14.39 -13.07
C THR A 144 -18.42 13.51 -14.31
N SER A 145 -19.53 13.28 -15.02
CA SER A 145 -19.54 12.54 -16.29
C SER A 145 -18.70 13.23 -17.37
N THR A 146 -18.87 14.54 -17.55
CA THR A 146 -18.06 15.32 -18.49
C THR A 146 -16.57 15.27 -18.13
N LEU A 147 -16.23 15.42 -16.84
CA LEU A 147 -14.85 15.33 -16.37
C LEU A 147 -14.25 13.96 -16.67
N ALA A 148 -14.94 12.86 -16.32
CA ALA A 148 -14.47 11.50 -16.58
C ALA A 148 -14.20 11.24 -18.07
N GLN A 149 -15.11 11.71 -18.95
CA GLN A 149 -14.97 11.58 -20.41
C GLN A 149 -13.86 12.46 -20.98
N SER A 150 -13.53 13.58 -20.34
CA SER A 150 -12.39 14.43 -20.75
C SER A 150 -11.03 13.81 -20.39
N ILE A 151 -10.98 12.94 -19.38
CA ILE A 151 -9.75 12.30 -18.87
C ILE A 151 -9.50 10.96 -19.56
N SER A 152 -10.54 10.20 -19.91
CA SER A 152 -10.39 8.83 -20.39
C SER A 152 -11.55 8.37 -21.28
N SER A 153 -11.27 7.43 -22.18
CA SER A 153 -12.26 6.72 -22.99
C SER A 153 -12.96 5.57 -22.23
N TRP A 154 -12.84 5.53 -20.89
CA TRP A 154 -13.45 4.49 -20.07
C TRP A 154 -14.99 4.54 -20.18
N PRO A 155 -15.66 3.41 -20.46
CA PRO A 155 -17.08 3.41 -20.84
C PRO A 155 -18.05 3.65 -19.67
N LEU A 156 -17.65 3.39 -18.42
CA LEU A 156 -18.52 3.60 -17.25
C LEU A 156 -18.45 5.06 -16.78
N SER A 157 -18.96 5.97 -17.62
CA SER A 157 -18.81 7.41 -17.44
C SER A 157 -20.12 8.19 -17.62
N SER A 158 -21.28 7.53 -17.60
CA SER A 158 -22.58 8.20 -17.78
C SER A 158 -23.01 9.01 -16.54
N PRO A 159 -23.81 10.08 -16.71
CA PRO A 159 -24.33 10.84 -15.56
C PRO A 159 -25.18 9.98 -14.62
N GLY A 160 -25.94 9.02 -15.16
CA GLY A 160 -26.76 8.08 -14.39
C GLY A 160 -25.92 7.18 -13.49
N TYR A 161 -24.81 6.63 -14.03
CA TYR A 161 -23.87 5.82 -13.25
C TYR A 161 -23.33 6.57 -12.02
N PHE A 162 -22.87 7.80 -12.21
CA PHE A 162 -22.40 8.62 -11.09
C PHE A 162 -23.51 9.01 -10.11
N LYS A 163 -24.74 9.25 -10.60
CA LYS A 163 -25.88 9.54 -9.74
C LYS A 163 -26.24 8.35 -8.84
N ASP A 164 -26.23 7.14 -9.39
CA ASP A 164 -26.52 5.92 -8.64
C ASP A 164 -25.46 5.65 -7.56
N LEU A 165 -24.18 5.81 -7.91
CA LEU A 165 -23.08 5.70 -6.95
C LEU A 165 -23.17 6.73 -5.83
N GLN A 166 -23.40 8.01 -6.18
CA GLN A 166 -23.59 9.07 -5.19
C GLN A 166 -24.78 8.76 -4.26
N THR A 167 -25.89 8.25 -4.81
CA THR A 167 -27.07 7.88 -4.02
C THR A 167 -26.74 6.73 -3.06
N ARG A 168 -25.96 5.74 -3.50
CA ARG A 168 -25.50 4.64 -2.64
C ARG A 168 -24.58 5.15 -1.52
N LEU A 169 -23.62 6.02 -1.84
CA LEU A 169 -22.73 6.63 -0.86
C LEU A 169 -23.49 7.49 0.14
N LYS A 170 -24.47 8.27 -0.32
CA LYS A 170 -25.35 9.07 0.54
C LYS A 170 -26.10 8.19 1.54
N LYS A 171 -26.74 7.11 1.08
CA LYS A 171 -27.40 6.14 1.99
C LYS A 171 -26.43 5.52 2.99
N PHE A 172 -25.21 5.21 2.55
CA PHE A 172 -24.17 4.68 3.44
C PHE A 172 -23.78 5.69 4.52
N VAL A 173 -23.58 6.95 4.17
CA VAL A 173 -23.23 8.01 5.14
C VAL A 173 -24.41 8.33 6.07
N GLU A 174 -25.62 8.44 5.54
CA GLU A 174 -26.85 8.70 6.31
C GLU A 174 -27.20 7.56 7.29
N SER A 175 -26.67 6.35 7.08
CA SER A 175 -26.83 5.25 8.04
C SER A 175 -26.15 5.51 9.39
N GLY A 176 -25.20 6.46 9.46
CA GLY A 176 -24.34 6.67 10.63
C GLY A 176 -23.27 5.58 10.85
N GLN A 177 -23.29 4.52 10.04
CA GLN A 177 -22.34 3.39 10.12
C GLN A 177 -21.25 3.53 9.05
N LEU A 178 -20.36 4.53 9.23
CA LEU A 178 -19.36 4.92 8.23
C LEU A 178 -18.25 3.88 7.96
N GLY A 179 -18.19 2.78 8.72
CA GLY A 179 -17.25 1.69 8.49
C GLY A 179 -15.80 2.17 8.31
N PRO A 180 -15.12 1.83 7.19
CA PRO A 180 -13.74 2.27 6.91
C PRO A 180 -13.55 3.79 6.87
N PHE A 181 -14.63 4.56 6.74
CA PHE A 181 -14.60 6.01 6.58
C PHE A 181 -14.87 6.77 7.89
N LYS A 182 -15.14 6.05 8.98
CA LYS A 182 -15.39 6.65 10.30
C LYS A 182 -14.13 7.36 10.80
N ASN A 183 -14.28 8.58 11.32
CA ASN A 183 -13.19 9.41 11.86
C ASN A 183 -12.04 9.64 10.86
N GLY A 184 -12.36 9.71 9.56
CA GLY A 184 -11.41 10.12 8.52
C GLY A 184 -11.08 11.62 8.58
N TYR A 185 -10.13 12.04 7.76
CA TYR A 185 -9.65 13.42 7.68
C TYR A 185 -10.39 14.24 6.61
N TRP A 186 -11.71 14.06 6.52
CA TRP A 186 -12.60 14.73 5.56
C TRP A 186 -12.66 16.24 5.79
#